data_AF-A0A2R6HCW6-F1
#
_entry.id   AF-A0A2R6HCW6-F1
#
_cell.length_a   1.000
_cell.length_b   1.000
_cell.length_c   1.000
_cell.angle_alpha   90.00
_cell.angle_beta   90.00
_cell.angle_gamma   90.00
#
_symmetry.space_group_name_H-M   'P 1'
#
loop_
_entity.id
_entity.type
_entity.pdbx_description
1 polymer ?
#
loop_
_entity_poly.entity_id
_entity_poly.type
_entity_poly.pdbx_seq_one_letter_code
_entity_poly.pdbx_strand_id
1 'polypeptide(L)'
;MTADETAVSGLSADEAFALVADETRLEILRTLFKRSEYDTMSNFSYHLDKLEGHFISRTDEGYATRQTGRRIVEAVISGTVTDDPVVHREPTDRECPLCGAQIEISYQQERVELYCTECAGFVRHEESGEQFDAEFGTLGHIYLPPAGIQGRTPTEMHTAAVVWSNLEVLGTSAGVCSRCSGRI
;
A
#
# COMPACT_ATOMS: atom_id res chain seq x y z
N MET A 1 -41.06 -15.32 5.84
CA MET A 1 -40.56 -14.02 5.34
C MET A 1 -39.14 -14.25 4.93
N THR A 2 -38.94 -14.38 3.63
CA THR A 2 -37.72 -14.79 2.95
C THR A 2 -36.64 -13.73 3.15
N ALA A 3 -35.46 -14.17 3.58
CA ALA A 3 -34.25 -13.37 3.46
C ALA A 3 -34.06 -13.07 1.96
N ASP A 4 -34.04 -11.79 1.64
CA ASP A 4 -33.61 -11.30 0.34
C ASP A 4 -32.10 -11.51 0.27
N GLU A 5 -31.69 -12.69 -0.19
CA GLU A 5 -30.35 -12.91 -0.72
C GLU A 5 -30.22 -12.01 -1.95
N THR A 6 -29.81 -10.76 -1.74
CA THR A 6 -29.20 -9.97 -2.80
C THR A 6 -27.97 -10.74 -3.26
N ALA A 7 -28.13 -11.58 -4.28
CA ALA A 7 -27.05 -12.29 -4.93
C ALA A 7 -25.99 -11.26 -5.29
N VAL A 8 -24.84 -11.33 -4.64
CA VAL A 8 -23.69 -10.51 -5.00
C VAL A 8 -23.27 -10.97 -6.39
N SER A 9 -23.76 -10.29 -7.43
CA SER A 9 -23.30 -10.52 -8.80
C SER A 9 -21.87 -10.01 -8.90
N GLY A 10 -20.90 -10.89 -8.71
CA GLY A 10 -19.49 -10.55 -8.69
C GLY A 10 -18.64 -11.77 -8.98
N LEU A 11 -17.40 -11.52 -9.37
CA LEU A 11 -16.38 -12.56 -9.48
C LEU A 11 -16.02 -13.05 -8.07
N SER A 12 -15.70 -14.34 -7.95
CA SER A 12 -14.94 -14.81 -6.79
C SER A 12 -13.55 -14.18 -6.76
N ALA A 13 -12.87 -14.24 -5.61
CA ALA A 13 -11.50 -13.74 -5.49
C ALA A 13 -10.58 -14.43 -6.50
N ASP A 14 -10.64 -15.76 -6.60
CA ASP A 14 -9.80 -16.54 -7.52
C ASP A 14 -10.04 -16.17 -8.99
N GLU A 15 -11.31 -16.00 -9.39
CA GLU A 15 -11.64 -15.53 -10.74
C GLU A 15 -11.10 -14.13 -10.99
N ALA A 16 -11.29 -13.20 -10.06
CA ALA A 16 -10.80 -11.83 -10.19
C ALA A 16 -9.27 -11.79 -10.34
N PHE A 17 -8.54 -12.50 -9.47
CA PHE A 17 -7.08 -12.59 -9.54
C PHE A 17 -6.62 -13.30 -10.82
N ALA A 18 -7.25 -14.39 -11.25
CA ALA A 18 -6.94 -15.06 -12.50
C ALA A 18 -7.17 -14.16 -13.73
N LEU A 19 -8.13 -13.22 -13.66
CA LEU A 19 -8.33 -12.26 -14.73
C LEU A 19 -7.23 -11.19 -14.80
N VAL A 20 -6.69 -10.74 -13.67
CA VAL A 20 -5.67 -9.67 -13.64
C VAL A 20 -4.23 -10.17 -13.55
N ALA A 21 -4.01 -11.47 -13.34
CA ALA A 21 -2.69 -12.10 -13.36
C ALA A 21 -2.08 -12.20 -14.78
N ASP A 22 -2.86 -11.94 -15.82
CA ASP A 22 -2.37 -11.89 -17.20
C ASP A 22 -1.73 -10.53 -17.48
N GLU A 23 -0.47 -10.56 -17.93
CA GLU A 23 0.35 -9.37 -18.17
C GLU A 23 -0.32 -8.37 -19.12
N THR A 24 -0.96 -8.88 -20.18
CA THR A 24 -1.64 -8.04 -21.17
C THR A 24 -2.83 -7.31 -20.54
N ARG A 25 -3.67 -8.02 -19.78
CA ARG A 25 -4.81 -7.41 -19.07
C ARG A 25 -4.36 -6.41 -18.02
N LEU A 26 -3.28 -6.67 -17.30
CA LEU A 26 -2.74 -5.70 -16.35
C LEU A 26 -2.24 -4.43 -17.04
N GLU A 27 -1.58 -4.56 -18.19
CA GLU A 27 -1.09 -3.42 -18.97
C GLU A 27 -2.24 -2.59 -19.57
N ILE A 28 -3.33 -3.25 -20.00
CA ILE A 28 -4.57 -2.57 -20.40
C ILE A 28 -5.10 -1.70 -19.25
N LEU A 29 -5.22 -2.25 -18.04
CA LEU A 29 -5.70 -1.51 -16.88
C LEU A 29 -4.78 -0.33 -16.54
N ARG A 30 -3.45 -0.52 -16.56
CA ARG A 30 -2.48 0.56 -16.32
C ARG A 30 -2.57 1.66 -17.37
N THR A 31 -2.76 1.31 -18.64
CA THR A 31 -2.88 2.26 -19.73
C THR A 31 -4.14 3.10 -19.59
N LEU A 32 -5.29 2.45 -19.36
CA LEU A 32 -6.59 3.11 -19.14
C LEU A 32 -6.67 3.88 -17.82
N PHE A 33 -5.78 3.61 -16.86
CA PHE A 33 -5.66 4.42 -15.66
C PHE A 33 -4.88 5.72 -15.92
N LYS A 34 -3.81 5.66 -16.72
CA LYS A 34 -2.98 6.83 -17.05
C LYS A 34 -3.63 7.76 -18.08
N ARG A 35 -4.44 7.21 -18.97
CA ARG A 35 -5.17 7.93 -20.03
C ARG A 35 -6.65 7.69 -19.80
N SER A 36 -7.41 8.75 -19.60
CA SER A 36 -8.83 8.66 -19.23
C SER A 36 -9.65 7.83 -20.21
N GLU A 37 -9.32 7.89 -21.51
CA GLU A 37 -9.97 7.12 -22.57
C GLU A 37 -8.94 6.81 -23.68
N TYR A 38 -9.10 5.69 -24.39
CA TYR A 38 -8.19 5.31 -25.48
C TYR A 38 -8.92 4.62 -26.62
N ASP A 39 -8.79 5.19 -27.82
CA ASP A 39 -9.38 4.65 -29.04
C ASP A 39 -8.44 3.61 -29.66
N THR A 40 -9.03 2.49 -30.08
CA THR A 40 -8.40 1.34 -30.77
C THR A 40 -7.32 0.54 -30.04
N MET A 41 -7.78 -0.50 -29.33
CA MET A 41 -7.01 -1.70 -28.99
C MET A 41 -7.58 -2.92 -29.76
N SER A 42 -7.70 -2.82 -31.09
CA SER A 42 -8.32 -3.87 -31.94
C SER A 42 -7.65 -5.24 -31.80
N ASN A 43 -6.36 -5.29 -31.43
CA ASN A 43 -5.62 -6.52 -31.16
C ASN A 43 -5.85 -7.10 -29.75
N PHE A 44 -6.66 -6.44 -28.91
CA PHE A 44 -6.91 -6.85 -27.53
C PHE A 44 -8.39 -7.12 -27.25
N SER A 45 -9.23 -7.28 -28.28
CA SER A 45 -10.69 -7.51 -28.11
C SER A 45 -10.99 -8.61 -27.10
N TYR A 46 -10.31 -9.75 -27.19
CA TYR A 46 -10.44 -10.84 -26.22
C TYR A 46 -10.13 -10.40 -24.77
N HIS A 47 -9.06 -9.64 -24.55
CA HIS A 47 -8.67 -9.19 -23.21
C HIS A 47 -9.63 -8.12 -22.68
N LEU A 48 -10.12 -7.23 -23.55
CA LEU A 48 -11.12 -6.21 -23.21
C LEU A 48 -12.44 -6.86 -22.80
N ASP A 49 -12.92 -7.84 -23.57
CA ASP A 49 -14.14 -8.60 -23.26
C ASP A 49 -14.05 -9.30 -21.89
N LYS A 50 -12.85 -9.76 -21.51
CA LYS A 50 -12.61 -10.40 -20.20
C LYS A 50 -12.57 -9.41 -19.03
N LEU A 51 -12.21 -8.16 -19.27
CA LEU A 51 -12.12 -7.12 -18.24
C LEU A 51 -13.42 -6.33 -18.09
N GLU A 52 -14.23 -6.27 -19.16
CA GLU A 52 -15.45 -5.49 -19.21
C GLU A 52 -16.48 -5.94 -18.17
N GLY A 53 -17.23 -4.97 -17.65
CA GLY A 53 -18.27 -5.20 -16.65
C GLY A 53 -17.73 -5.15 -15.22
N HIS A 54 -16.54 -5.71 -14.96
CA HIS A 54 -15.96 -5.73 -13.61
C HIS A 54 -14.82 -4.71 -13.42
N PHE A 55 -13.82 -4.71 -14.31
CA PHE A 55 -12.64 -3.84 -14.17
C PHE A 55 -12.68 -2.61 -15.08
N ILE A 56 -13.34 -2.71 -16.22
CA ILE A 56 -13.52 -1.61 -17.18
C ILE A 56 -14.99 -1.48 -17.60
N SER A 57 -15.35 -0.33 -18.16
CA SER A 57 -16.64 -0.06 -18.80
C SER A 57 -16.43 0.44 -20.22
N ARG A 58 -17.30 0.01 -21.13
CA ARG A 58 -17.39 0.56 -22.47
C ARG A 58 -18.11 1.91 -22.45
N THR A 59 -17.63 2.83 -23.27
CA THR A 59 -18.09 4.22 -23.42
C THR A 59 -18.19 4.53 -24.92
N ASP A 60 -18.78 5.67 -25.27
CA ASP A 60 -18.87 6.11 -26.67
C ASP A 60 -17.48 6.42 -27.28
N GLU A 61 -16.49 6.73 -26.44
CA GLU A 61 -15.10 7.07 -26.82
C GLU A 61 -14.12 5.89 -26.65
N GLY A 62 -14.61 4.69 -26.32
CA GLY A 62 -13.79 3.49 -26.12
C GLY A 62 -14.02 2.82 -24.77
N TYR A 63 -12.97 2.62 -23.98
CA TYR A 63 -13.05 1.99 -22.66
C TYR A 63 -12.51 2.92 -21.56
N ALA A 64 -13.15 2.86 -20.39
CA ALA A 64 -12.73 3.57 -19.19
C ALA A 64 -12.55 2.60 -18.02
N THR A 65 -11.61 2.89 -17.11
CA THR A 65 -11.39 2.08 -15.90
C THR A 65 -12.51 2.28 -14.89
N ARG A 66 -13.05 1.18 -14.35
CA ARG A 66 -13.94 1.22 -13.19
C ARG A 66 -13.13 1.37 -11.90
N GLN A 67 -13.79 1.76 -10.81
CA GLN A 67 -13.13 1.88 -9.50
C GLN A 67 -12.43 0.58 -9.08
N THR A 68 -12.99 -0.58 -9.42
CA THR A 68 -12.37 -1.89 -9.15
C THR A 68 -11.04 -2.05 -9.89
N GLY A 69 -11.00 -1.76 -11.21
CA GLY A 69 -9.76 -1.79 -12.00
C GLY A 69 -8.73 -0.78 -11.50
N ARG A 70 -9.19 0.42 -11.12
CA ARG A 70 -8.35 1.44 -10.50
C ARG A 70 -7.69 0.95 -9.21
N ARG A 71 -8.42 0.29 -8.31
CA ARG A 71 -7.85 -0.27 -7.06
C ARG A 71 -6.73 -1.28 -7.33
N ILE A 72 -6.85 -2.11 -8.37
CA ILE A 72 -5.80 -3.05 -8.77
C ILE A 72 -4.55 -2.28 -9.23
N VAL A 73 -4.73 -1.28 -10.08
CA VAL A 73 -3.62 -0.47 -10.60
C VAL A 73 -2.96 0.34 -9.48
N GLU A 74 -3.72 0.91 -8.55
CA GLU A 74 -3.21 1.62 -7.37
C GLU A 74 -2.37 0.70 -6.48
N ALA A 75 -2.81 -0.54 -6.22
CA ALA A 75 -2.04 -1.52 -5.45
C ALA A 75 -0.69 -1.82 -6.11
N VAL A 76 -0.67 -1.97 -7.43
CA VAL A 76 0.56 -2.19 -8.21
C VAL A 76 1.46 -0.96 -8.22
N ILE A 77 0.94 0.24 -8.50
CA ILE A 77 1.72 1.48 -8.52
C ILE A 77 2.30 1.79 -7.13
N SER A 78 1.57 1.43 -6.07
CA SER A 78 2.01 1.68 -4.70
C SER A 78 3.18 0.81 -4.26
N GLY A 79 3.56 -0.20 -5.04
CA GLY A 79 4.58 -1.18 -4.68
C GLY A 79 4.15 -2.23 -3.67
N THR A 80 2.98 -2.07 -3.02
CA THR A 80 2.48 -2.95 -1.93
C THR A 80 2.39 -4.44 -2.32
N VAL A 81 2.32 -4.76 -3.61
CA VAL A 81 2.24 -6.16 -4.10
C VAL A 81 3.46 -6.58 -4.93
N THR A 82 4.41 -5.68 -5.20
CA THR A 82 5.55 -5.93 -6.10
C THR A 82 6.91 -5.64 -5.48
N ASP A 83 6.98 -4.66 -4.58
CA ASP A 83 8.22 -4.10 -4.08
C ASP A 83 8.48 -4.65 -2.67
N ASP A 84 9.73 -5.02 -2.41
CA ASP A 84 10.24 -5.30 -1.06
C ASP A 84 11.52 -4.48 -0.83
N PRO A 85 11.39 -3.14 -0.72
CA PRO A 85 12.55 -2.30 -0.63
C PRO A 85 13.14 -2.38 0.77
N VAL A 86 14.48 -2.32 0.82
CA VAL A 86 15.24 -2.28 2.07
C VAL A 86 16.00 -0.96 2.12
N VAL A 87 15.86 -0.25 3.23
CA VAL A 87 16.71 0.89 3.58
C VAL A 87 17.46 0.51 4.84
N HIS A 88 18.78 0.44 4.71
CA HIS A 88 19.66 0.24 5.86
C HIS A 88 19.56 1.41 6.83
N ARG A 89 20.01 1.18 8.06
CA ARG A 89 19.94 2.17 9.13
C ARG A 89 20.69 3.44 8.75
N GLU A 90 19.97 4.56 8.72
CA GLU A 90 20.49 5.87 8.31
C GLU A 90 19.99 6.97 9.27
N PRO A 91 20.81 8.01 9.53
CA PRO A 91 20.45 9.09 10.45
C PRO A 91 19.36 10.01 9.89
N THR A 92 18.59 10.58 10.81
CA THR A 92 17.60 11.61 10.52
C THR A 92 17.95 12.91 11.24
N ASP A 93 17.31 14.02 10.88
CA ASP A 93 17.37 15.29 11.64
C ASP A 93 16.46 15.31 12.89
N ARG A 94 15.92 14.16 13.30
CA ARG A 94 14.99 14.05 14.42
C ARG A 94 15.72 13.64 15.69
N GLU A 95 15.19 14.11 16.81
CA GLU A 95 15.73 13.83 18.14
C GLU A 95 14.88 12.80 18.87
N CYS A 96 15.55 12.00 19.70
CA CYS A 96 14.95 11.01 20.55
C CYS A 96 14.12 11.73 21.63
N PRO A 97 12.83 11.38 21.79
CA PRO A 97 11.98 12.03 22.79
C PRO A 97 12.37 11.72 24.24
N LEU A 98 13.28 10.75 24.46
CA LEU A 98 13.73 10.34 25.79
C LEU A 98 15.00 11.06 26.25
N CYS A 99 16.00 11.21 25.37
CA CYS A 99 17.32 11.71 25.74
C CYS A 99 17.82 12.87 24.86
N GLY A 100 17.10 13.24 23.79
CA GLY A 100 17.49 14.31 22.88
C GLY A 100 18.57 13.95 21.85
N ALA A 101 19.14 12.75 21.90
CA ALA A 101 20.11 12.29 20.90
C ALA A 101 19.46 12.08 19.52
N GLN A 102 20.26 12.11 18.45
CA GLN A 102 19.77 11.87 17.09
C GLN A 102 19.14 10.46 16.96
N ILE A 103 18.07 10.36 16.17
CA ILE A 103 17.49 9.06 15.80
C ILE A 103 17.91 8.64 14.40
N GLU A 104 18.04 7.33 14.23
CA GLU A 104 18.26 6.66 12.95
C GLU A 104 17.02 5.86 12.60
N ILE A 105 16.81 5.63 11.30
CA ILE A 105 15.73 4.78 10.81
C ILE A 105 16.24 3.73 9.83
N SER A 106 15.58 2.58 9.80
CA SER A 106 15.65 1.61 8.70
C SER A 106 14.25 1.42 8.10
N TYR A 107 14.20 0.78 6.94
CA TYR A 107 12.95 0.32 6.36
C TYR A 107 13.07 -1.09 5.84
N GLN A 108 12.13 -1.95 6.23
CA GLN A 108 11.94 -3.29 5.67
C GLN A 108 10.51 -3.77 5.96
N GLN A 109 9.94 -4.63 5.10
CA GLN A 109 8.63 -5.24 5.35
C GLN A 109 7.52 -4.22 5.71
N GLU A 110 7.52 -3.07 5.03
CA GLU A 110 6.60 -1.95 5.27
C GLU A 110 6.68 -1.32 6.66
N ARG A 111 7.81 -1.47 7.36
CA ARG A 111 8.07 -0.88 8.67
C ARG A 111 9.17 0.16 8.55
N VAL A 112 8.88 1.39 8.99
CA VAL A 112 9.90 2.36 9.37
C VAL A 112 10.26 2.10 10.81
N GLU A 113 11.45 1.54 11.05
CA GLU A 113 11.94 1.25 12.39
C GLU A 113 12.76 2.43 12.91
N LEU A 114 12.61 2.74 14.19
CA LEU A 114 13.17 3.91 14.84
C LEU A 114 14.17 3.49 15.91
N TYR A 115 15.36 4.04 15.85
CA TYR A 115 16.46 3.73 16.77
C TYR A 115 17.02 5.00 17.39
N CYS A 116 17.33 4.95 18.68
CA CYS A 116 18.18 5.96 19.32
C CYS A 116 19.64 5.52 19.23
N THR A 117 20.56 6.48 19.14
CA THR A 117 22.01 6.23 19.11
C THR A 117 22.68 6.23 20.50
N GLU A 118 21.97 6.62 21.57
CA GLU A 118 22.60 6.84 22.88
C GLU A 118 21.87 6.20 24.07
N CYS A 119 20.57 5.90 23.97
CA CYS A 119 19.80 5.32 25.08
C CYS A 119 19.13 4.00 24.71
N ALA A 120 18.62 3.29 25.72
CA ALA A 120 17.97 1.99 25.55
C ALA A 120 16.58 2.04 24.89
N GLY A 121 16.04 3.23 24.61
CA GLY A 121 14.75 3.39 23.95
C GLY A 121 13.54 2.94 24.80
N PHE A 122 12.40 2.72 24.14
CA PHE A 122 11.15 2.28 24.78
C PHE A 122 11.00 0.75 24.77
N VAL A 123 11.53 0.10 23.73
CA VAL A 123 11.31 -1.33 23.48
C VAL A 123 12.53 -2.09 23.98
N ARG A 124 12.35 -2.82 25.08
CA ARG A 124 13.41 -3.65 25.69
C ARG A 124 13.49 -5.07 25.11
N HIS A 125 12.41 -5.53 24.46
CA HIS A 125 12.30 -6.84 23.83
C HIS A 125 11.33 -6.74 22.64
N GLU A 126 11.74 -7.19 21.46
CA GLU A 126 10.81 -7.46 20.35
C GLU A 126 10.37 -8.93 20.37
N GLU A 127 9.05 -9.15 20.39
CA GLU A 127 8.43 -10.49 20.42
C GLU A 127 8.37 -11.16 19.02
N SER A 128 8.75 -10.44 17.95
CA SER A 128 8.60 -10.87 16.55
C SER A 128 9.57 -11.98 16.13
N GLY A 129 10.66 -12.23 16.87
CA GLY A 129 11.68 -13.22 16.51
C GLY A 129 12.56 -12.84 15.31
N GLU A 130 12.26 -11.71 14.65
CA GLU A 130 13.11 -11.06 13.65
C GLU A 130 14.05 -10.11 14.38
N GLN A 131 15.29 -10.56 14.65
CA GLN A 131 16.30 -9.76 15.30
C GLN A 131 16.90 -8.76 14.31
N PHE A 132 16.50 -7.50 14.42
CA PHE A 132 17.34 -6.40 13.96
C PHE A 132 18.35 -6.12 15.08
N ASP A 133 19.60 -6.52 14.84
CA ASP A 133 20.70 -6.41 15.79
C ASP A 133 20.97 -4.93 16.07
N ALA A 134 20.36 -4.39 17.12
CA ALA A 134 20.52 -3.00 17.50
C ALA A 134 21.42 -2.93 18.73
N GLU A 135 22.68 -2.51 18.53
CA GLU A 135 23.63 -2.17 19.60
C GLU A 135 23.09 -1.04 20.52
N PHE A 136 22.14 -0.24 20.02
CA PHE A 136 21.46 0.85 20.72
C PHE A 136 19.93 0.71 20.70
N GLY A 137 19.22 1.48 21.53
CA GLY A 137 17.82 1.23 21.86
C GLY A 137 16.77 1.52 20.79
N THR A 138 15.82 0.60 20.67
CA THR A 138 14.66 0.70 19.77
C THR A 138 13.58 1.63 20.34
N LEU A 139 13.12 2.58 19.53
CA LEU A 139 12.03 3.50 19.85
C LEU A 139 10.66 3.00 19.36
N GLY A 140 10.65 2.03 18.45
CA GLY A 140 9.46 1.37 17.91
C GLY A 140 9.51 1.30 16.38
N HIS A 141 8.37 0.95 15.77
CA HIS A 141 8.20 0.99 14.32
C HIS A 141 6.86 1.60 13.94
N ILE A 142 6.77 2.10 12.71
CA ILE A 142 5.56 2.64 12.12
C ILE A 142 5.34 1.98 10.76
N TYR A 143 4.12 1.54 10.47
CA TYR A 143 3.80 0.99 9.15
C TYR A 143 3.74 2.10 8.10
N LEU A 144 4.32 1.83 6.94
CA LEU A 144 4.30 2.72 5.79
C LEU A 144 4.40 1.89 4.51
N PRO A 145 3.41 1.94 3.60
CA PRO A 145 3.49 1.22 2.32
C PRO A 145 4.68 1.69 1.46
N PRO A 146 5.16 0.89 0.48
CA PRO A 146 6.39 1.19 -0.28
C PRO A 146 6.39 2.53 -1.03
N ALA A 147 5.24 2.99 -1.54
CA ALA A 147 5.09 4.34 -2.11
C ALA A 147 5.45 5.47 -1.12
N GLY A 148 5.34 5.18 0.18
CA GLY A 148 5.69 6.07 1.28
C GLY A 148 7.20 6.31 1.44
N ILE A 149 8.07 5.56 0.77
CA ILE A 149 9.52 5.77 0.86
C ILE A 149 10.16 6.32 -0.43
N GLN A 150 9.43 6.30 -1.55
CA GLN A 150 9.97 6.64 -2.86
C GLN A 150 10.41 8.11 -2.94
N GLY A 151 11.69 8.33 -3.29
CA GLY A 151 12.28 9.65 -3.46
C GLY A 151 12.40 10.47 -2.17
N ARG A 152 12.32 9.85 -1.00
CA ARG A 152 12.41 10.51 0.31
C ARG A 152 13.75 10.29 0.98
N THR A 153 14.25 11.32 1.64
CA THR A 153 15.32 11.20 2.65
C THR A 153 14.83 10.43 3.88
N PRO A 154 15.73 9.94 4.76
CA PRO A 154 15.33 9.29 6.01
C PRO A 154 14.38 10.16 6.87
N THR A 155 14.66 11.46 7.00
CA THR A 155 13.78 12.40 7.70
C THR A 155 12.38 12.49 7.09
N GLU A 156 12.30 12.57 5.76
CA GLU A 156 11.02 12.67 5.04
C GLU A 156 10.25 11.36 5.13
N MET A 157 10.93 10.22 5.13
CA MET A 157 10.34 8.91 5.37
C MET A 157 9.71 8.82 6.76
N HIS A 158 10.45 9.19 7.81
CA HIS A 158 9.90 9.24 9.17
C HIS A 158 8.67 10.17 9.24
N THR A 159 8.76 11.35 8.61
CA THR A 159 7.64 12.29 8.57
C THR A 159 6.42 11.71 7.85
N ALA A 160 6.63 11.03 6.72
CA ALA A 160 5.56 10.35 5.99
C ALA A 160 4.92 9.22 6.81
N ALA A 161 5.73 8.44 7.53
CA ALA A 161 5.27 7.37 8.41
C ALA A 161 4.37 7.92 9.53
N VAL A 162 4.78 9.00 10.19
CA VAL A 162 3.99 9.66 11.24
C VAL A 162 2.66 10.18 10.69
N VAL A 163 2.68 10.82 9.52
CA VAL A 163 1.44 11.29 8.87
C VAL A 163 0.51 10.12 8.54
N TRP A 164 1.05 9.04 7.98
CA TRP A 164 0.28 7.84 7.66
C TRP A 164 -0.35 7.22 8.92
N SER A 165 0.44 7.00 9.96
CA SER A 165 -0.04 6.47 11.25
C SER A 165 -1.17 7.32 11.85
N ASN A 166 -1.06 8.65 11.76
CA ASN A 166 -2.14 9.54 12.22
C ASN A 166 -3.45 9.34 11.44
N LEU A 167 -3.39 9.10 10.13
CA LEU A 167 -4.58 8.78 9.33
C LEU A 167 -5.19 7.44 9.75
N GLU A 168 -4.36 6.44 10.07
CA GLU A 168 -4.82 5.15 10.56
C GLU A 168 -5.48 5.26 11.93
N VAL A 169 -4.90 6.03 12.84
CA VAL A 169 -5.47 6.31 14.17
C VAL A 169 -6.81 7.03 14.04
N LEU A 170 -6.92 8.03 13.16
CA LEU A 170 -8.18 8.73 12.91
C LEU A 170 -9.26 7.77 12.42
N GLY A 171 -8.98 6.94 11.42
CA GLY A 171 -9.92 5.93 10.92
C GLY A 171 -10.33 4.94 12.02
N THR A 172 -9.35 4.39 12.73
CA THR A 172 -9.57 3.41 13.80
C THR A 172 -10.41 3.98 14.93
N SER A 173 -10.16 5.23 15.34
CA SER A 173 -10.95 5.89 16.38
C SER A 173 -12.42 6.08 15.99
N ALA A 174 -12.70 6.13 14.69
CA ALA A 174 -14.04 6.19 14.13
C ALA A 174 -14.64 4.80 13.80
N GLY A 175 -13.93 3.70 14.09
CA GLY A 175 -14.36 2.33 13.77
C GLY A 175 -14.26 1.98 12.29
N VAL A 176 -13.38 2.65 11.53
CA VAL A 176 -13.19 2.47 10.08
C VAL A 176 -11.74 2.10 9.76
N CYS A 177 -11.53 0.94 9.13
CA CYS A 177 -10.22 0.48 8.69
C CYS A 177 -9.66 1.40 7.60
N SER A 178 -8.47 1.95 7.80
CA SER A 178 -7.75 2.77 6.80
C SER A 178 -7.40 2.00 5.53
N ARG A 179 -7.25 0.67 5.60
CA ARG A 179 -6.85 -0.19 4.48
C ARG A 179 -8.03 -0.63 3.60
N CYS A 180 -9.11 -1.11 4.21
CA CYS A 180 -10.24 -1.69 3.47
C CYS A 180 -11.57 -0.96 3.66
N SER A 181 -11.59 0.11 4.46
CA SER A 181 -12.82 0.84 4.87
C SER A 181 -13.85 -0.02 5.61
N GLY A 182 -13.46 -1.24 6.03
CA GLY A 182 -14.29 -2.12 6.84
C GLY A 182 -14.49 -1.61 8.25
N ARG A 183 -15.48 -2.16 8.94
CA ARG A 183 -15.72 -1.88 10.36
C ARG A 183 -14.66 -2.56 11.22
N ILE A 184 -14.13 -1.83 12.21
CA ILE A 184 -13.23 -2.33 13.26
C ILE A 184 -13.94 -2.36 14.60
#